data_AF-A0A533W3N4-F1
#
_entry.id   AF-A0A533W3N4-F1
#
_cell.length_a   1.000
_cell.length_b   1.000
_cell.length_c   1.000
_cell.angle_alpha   90.00
_cell.angle_beta   90.00
_cell.angle_gamma   90.00
#
_symmetry.space_group_name_H-M   'P 1'
#
loop_
_entity.id
_entity.type
_entity.pdbx_description
1 polymer ?
#
loop_
_entity_poly.entity_id
_entity_poly.type
_entity_poly.pdbx_seq_one_letter_code
_entity_poly.pdbx_strand_id
1 'polypeptide(L)'
;MVSKSIKLYWNERTVNGGRVLELLFGDRKDTLAAARLLISRMKRSPHLAMTRREMRFFAKELEGGRSGVKYSYHNFYVKLLRKLLDMGFIEKDVLIWDEKRKKTEAVYQIKLQGVPERPPQGGFAKQAWLLARGWNEYVK
;
A
#
# COMPACT_ATOMS: atom_id res chain seq x y z
N MET A 1 -17.52 -27.40 -16.43
CA MET A 1 -16.43 -26.44 -16.21
C MET A 1 -16.18 -26.32 -14.72
N VAL A 2 -15.07 -26.88 -14.22
CA VAL A 2 -14.71 -26.80 -12.80
C VAL A 2 -14.23 -25.39 -12.52
N SER A 3 -14.99 -24.65 -11.70
CA SER A 3 -14.55 -23.40 -11.10
C SER A 3 -13.22 -23.66 -10.39
N LYS A 4 -12.12 -23.10 -10.92
CA LYS A 4 -10.84 -23.08 -10.21
C LYS A 4 -11.05 -22.19 -8.99
N SER A 5 -11.36 -22.80 -7.85
CA SER A 5 -11.35 -22.11 -6.58
C SER A 5 -9.95 -21.54 -6.38
N ILE A 6 -9.86 -20.21 -6.30
CA ILE A 6 -8.61 -19.54 -5.96
C ILE A 6 -8.32 -19.93 -4.51
N LYS A 7 -7.49 -20.95 -4.33
CA LYS A 7 -6.94 -21.38 -3.06
C LYS A 7 -5.99 -20.29 -2.54
N LEU A 8 -6.56 -19.23 -1.95
CA LEU A 8 -5.85 -18.18 -1.21
C LEU A 8 -5.37 -18.76 0.13
N TYR A 9 -4.39 -19.66 0.10
CA TYR A 9 -3.67 -20.06 1.31
C TYR A 9 -2.59 -19.02 1.58
N TRP A 10 -2.96 -17.88 2.16
CA TRP A 10 -1.94 -17.02 2.75
C TRP A 10 -1.43 -17.71 4.02
N ASN A 11 -0.16 -18.04 4.00
CA ASN A 11 0.51 -18.73 5.10
C ASN A 11 0.67 -17.74 6.27
N GLU A 12 0.20 -18.09 7.47
CA GLU A 12 0.20 -17.18 8.64
C GLU A 12 1.60 -16.66 8.98
N ARG A 13 2.64 -17.48 8.73
CA ARG A 13 4.06 -17.11 8.90
C ARG A 13 4.51 -15.97 7.99
N THR A 14 3.92 -15.86 6.80
CA THR A 14 4.28 -14.81 5.83
C THR A 14 3.68 -13.46 6.23
N VAL A 15 2.51 -13.47 6.86
CA VAL A 15 1.81 -12.25 7.28
C VAL A 15 2.49 -11.63 8.52
N ASN A 16 2.77 -12.44 9.55
CA ASN A 16 3.32 -11.96 10.82
C ASN A 16 4.79 -11.51 10.74
N GLY A 17 5.46 -11.71 9.59
CA GLY A 17 6.86 -11.31 9.37
C GLY A 17 7.04 -9.93 8.73
N GLY A 18 6.00 -9.08 8.72
CA GLY A 18 6.04 -7.76 8.06
C GLY A 18 6.12 -7.82 6.53
N ARG A 19 5.78 -8.98 5.93
CA ARG A 19 5.90 -9.22 4.48
C ARG A 19 4.58 -8.97 3.72
N VAL A 20 3.82 -7.97 4.15
CA VAL A 20 2.51 -7.64 3.57
C VAL A 20 2.62 -7.28 2.08
N LEU A 21 3.70 -6.62 1.68
CA LEU A 21 3.92 -6.24 0.29
C LEU A 21 4.26 -7.44 -0.59
N GLU A 22 5.01 -8.40 -0.07
CA GLU A 22 5.32 -9.69 -0.72
C GLU A 22 4.06 -10.51 -0.93
N LEU A 23 3.13 -10.47 0.03
CA LEU A 23 1.80 -11.08 -0.15
C LEU A 23 1.04 -10.39 -1.29
N LEU A 24 1.02 -9.06 -1.32
CA LEU A 24 0.30 -8.33 -2.35
C LEU A 24 0.91 -8.48 -3.75
N PHE A 25 2.24 -8.46 -3.88
CA PHE A 25 2.90 -8.34 -5.18
C PHE A 25 3.67 -9.61 -5.60
N GLY A 26 3.72 -10.63 -4.75
CA GLY A 26 4.50 -11.85 -4.98
C GLY A 26 6.00 -11.55 -5.06
N ASP A 27 6.74 -12.37 -5.81
CA ASP A 27 8.20 -12.25 -5.96
C ASP A 27 8.66 -11.18 -6.98
N ARG A 28 7.77 -10.23 -7.32
CA ARG A 28 8.06 -9.14 -8.28
C ARG A 28 8.97 -8.09 -7.65
N LYS A 29 10.28 -8.36 -7.64
CA LYS A 29 11.32 -7.55 -6.97
C LYS A 29 11.19 -6.05 -7.25
N ASP A 30 11.01 -5.64 -8.51
CA ASP A 30 10.91 -4.21 -8.86
C ASP A 30 9.64 -3.56 -8.30
N THR A 31 8.52 -4.31 -8.30
CA THR A 31 7.26 -3.81 -7.74
C THR A 31 7.36 -3.68 -6.22
N LEU A 32 7.98 -4.66 -5.55
CA LEU A 32 8.24 -4.61 -4.11
C LEU A 32 9.15 -3.45 -3.73
N ALA A 33 10.24 -3.24 -4.47
CA ALA A 33 11.16 -2.13 -4.26
C ALA A 33 10.44 -0.77 -4.41
N ALA A 34 9.66 -0.61 -5.48
CA ALA A 34 8.87 0.60 -5.70
C ALA A 34 7.80 0.82 -4.62
N ALA A 35 7.13 -0.24 -4.17
CA ALA A 35 6.09 -0.15 -3.13
C ALA A 35 6.71 0.22 -1.78
N ARG A 36 7.81 -0.44 -1.39
CA ARG A 36 8.55 -0.11 -0.17
C ARG A 36 9.04 1.34 -0.18
N LEU A 37 9.56 1.79 -1.31
CA LEU A 37 10.01 3.17 -1.47
C LEU A 37 8.85 4.18 -1.36
N LEU A 38 7.71 3.89 -1.98
CA LEU A 38 6.50 4.71 -1.85
C LEU A 38 6.07 4.84 -0.39
N ILE A 39 5.92 3.72 0.31
CA ILE A 39 5.46 3.73 1.71
C ILE A 39 6.48 4.42 2.61
N SER A 40 7.78 4.16 2.43
CA SER A 40 8.85 4.85 3.16
C SER A 40 8.78 6.38 2.97
N ARG A 41 8.52 6.84 1.74
CA ARG A 41 8.38 8.28 1.46
C ARG A 41 7.13 8.87 2.11
N MET A 42 5.99 8.20 2.00
CA MET A 42 4.75 8.64 2.66
C MET A 42 4.89 8.66 4.18
N LYS A 43 5.59 7.69 4.80
CA LYS A 43 5.86 7.65 6.26
C LYS A 43 6.66 8.85 6.76
N ARG A 44 7.50 9.45 5.91
CA ARG A 44 8.29 10.64 6.25
C ARG A 44 7.50 11.95 6.09
N SER A 45 6.38 11.91 5.38
CA SER A 45 5.54 13.08 5.18
C SER A 45 4.60 13.31 6.37
N PRO A 46 4.24 14.58 6.66
CA PRO A 46 3.15 14.87 7.58
C PRO A 46 1.87 14.14 7.19
N HIS A 47 1.11 13.70 8.20
CA HIS A 47 -0.15 12.97 8.03
C HIS A 47 -0.05 11.67 7.21
N LEU A 48 1.16 11.10 7.02
CA LEU A 48 1.39 9.92 6.19
C LEU A 48 0.85 10.08 4.76
N ALA A 49 0.94 11.30 4.23
CA ALA A 49 0.24 11.70 3.02
C ALA A 49 1.15 12.27 1.94
N MET A 50 0.69 12.18 0.69
CA MET A 50 1.29 12.83 -0.47
C MET A 50 0.19 13.45 -1.32
N THR A 51 0.40 14.68 -1.73
CA THR A 51 -0.47 15.36 -2.70
C THR A 51 -0.47 14.64 -4.05
N ARG A 52 -1.49 14.90 -4.87
CA ARG A 52 -1.52 14.39 -6.26
C ARG A 52 -0.28 14.78 -7.07
N ARG A 53 0.26 15.98 -6.80
CA ARG A 53 1.47 16.49 -7.46
C ARG A 53 2.72 15.72 -7.03
N GLU A 54 2.89 15.49 -5.73
CA GLU A 54 4.01 14.70 -5.22
C GLU A 54 3.95 13.25 -5.70
N MET A 55 2.76 12.65 -5.73
CA MET A 55 2.55 11.30 -6.25
C MET A 55 2.98 11.19 -7.72
N ARG A 56 2.64 12.20 -8.54
CA ARG A 56 3.06 12.28 -9.95
C ARG A 56 4.56 12.44 -10.09
N PHE A 57 5.19 13.28 -9.27
CA PHE A 57 6.65 13.42 -9.32
C PHE A 57 7.35 12.15 -8.89
N PHE A 58 6.87 11.49 -7.84
CA PHE A 58 7.39 10.20 -7.41
C PHE A 58 7.32 9.15 -8.54
N ALA A 59 6.20 9.06 -9.25
CA ALA A 59 6.08 8.15 -10.39
C ALA A 59 7.09 8.46 -11.51
N LYS A 60 7.38 9.74 -11.77
CA LYS A 60 8.41 10.16 -12.75
C LYS A 60 9.83 9.89 -12.26
N GLU A 61 10.09 10.02 -10.95
CA GLU A 61 11.38 9.67 -10.36
C GLU A 61 11.66 8.18 -10.49
N LEU A 62 10.65 7.33 -10.24
CA LEU A 62 10.72 5.89 -10.46
C LEU A 62 11.00 5.56 -11.92
N GLU A 63 10.32 6.19 -12.87
CA GLU A 63 10.53 5.92 -14.30
C GLU A 63 11.95 6.26 -14.76
N GLY A 64 12.47 7.39 -14.27
CA GLY A 64 13.83 7.82 -14.52
C GLY A 64 14.90 7.09 -13.71
N GLY A 65 14.53 6.23 -12.76
CA GLY A 65 15.47 5.52 -11.88
C GLY A 65 16.24 6.42 -10.89
N ARG A 66 15.84 7.69 -10.74
CA ARG A 66 16.54 8.69 -9.92
C ARG A 66 16.51 8.38 -8.43
N SER A 67 15.58 7.52 -8.00
CA SER A 67 15.42 7.09 -6.63
C SER A 67 16.13 5.78 -6.30
N GLY A 68 17.05 5.31 -7.17
CA GLY A 68 17.73 4.01 -7.03
C GLY A 68 16.86 2.79 -7.35
N VAL A 69 15.58 3.02 -7.65
CA VAL A 69 14.61 2.01 -8.09
C VAL A 69 14.02 2.47 -9.41
N LYS A 70 14.11 1.63 -10.44
CA LYS A 70 13.48 1.91 -11.74
C LYS A 70 12.15 1.17 -11.84
N TYR A 71 11.07 1.91 -12.08
CA TYR A 71 9.74 1.32 -12.24
C TYR A 71 8.89 2.14 -13.19
N SER A 72 8.15 1.48 -14.09
CA SER A 72 7.35 2.15 -15.13
C SER A 72 6.29 3.08 -14.53
N TYR A 73 6.19 4.31 -15.04
CA TYR A 73 5.17 5.29 -14.64
C TYR A 73 3.76 4.73 -14.83
N HIS A 74 3.50 4.09 -15.97
CA HIS A 74 2.21 3.46 -16.23
C HIS A 74 1.93 2.35 -15.21
N ASN A 75 2.85 1.39 -15.04
CA ASN A 75 2.68 0.28 -14.10
C ASN A 75 2.57 0.76 -12.64
N PHE A 76 3.17 1.90 -12.28
CA PHE A 76 2.99 2.52 -10.98
C PHE A 76 1.52 2.81 -10.71
N TYR A 77 0.83 3.50 -11.63
CA TYR A 77 -0.58 3.82 -11.43
C TYR A 77 -1.50 2.61 -11.57
N VAL A 78 -1.34 1.80 -12.64
CA VAL A 78 -2.33 0.76 -12.98
C VAL A 78 -2.16 -0.54 -12.20
N LYS A 79 -0.95 -0.83 -11.67
CA LYS A 79 -0.69 -2.08 -10.93
C LYS A 79 -0.38 -1.84 -9.46
N LEU A 80 0.54 -0.92 -9.16
CA LEU A 80 1.02 -0.74 -7.79
C LEU A 80 0.04 0.09 -6.97
N LEU A 81 -0.16 1.36 -7.35
CA LEU A 81 -1.01 2.28 -6.62
C LEU A 81 -2.46 1.80 -6.65
N ARG A 82 -2.96 1.37 -7.82
CA ARG A 82 -4.30 0.80 -7.95
C ARG A 82 -4.54 -0.33 -6.96
N LYS A 83 -3.61 -1.27 -6.83
CA LYS A 83 -3.75 -2.39 -5.88
C LYS A 83 -3.79 -1.92 -4.43
N LEU A 84 -2.95 -0.95 -4.03
CA LEU A 84 -2.99 -0.40 -2.67
C LEU A 84 -4.29 0.35 -2.38
N LEU A 85 -4.87 1.04 -3.38
CA LEU A 85 -6.18 1.68 -3.29
C LEU A 85 -7.31 0.64 -3.17
N ASP A 86 -7.30 -0.38 -4.02
CA ASP A 86 -8.33 -1.44 -4.03
C ASP A 86 -8.33 -2.23 -2.71
N MET A 87 -7.16 -2.39 -2.07
CA MET A 87 -7.04 -3.02 -0.76
C MET A 87 -7.39 -2.10 0.42
N GLY A 88 -7.68 -0.81 0.17
CA GLY A 88 -7.97 0.16 1.22
C GLY A 88 -6.77 0.56 2.07
N PHE A 89 -5.54 0.25 1.63
CA PHE A 89 -4.29 0.55 2.33
C PHE A 89 -3.81 1.98 2.08
N ILE A 90 -4.14 2.51 0.91
CA ILE A 90 -4.06 3.93 0.62
C ILE A 90 -5.47 4.43 0.33
N GLU A 91 -5.81 5.60 0.85
CA GLU A 91 -7.03 6.32 0.52
C GLU A 91 -6.68 7.50 -0.40
N LYS A 92 -7.55 7.77 -1.38
CA LYS A 92 -7.39 8.85 -2.33
C LYS A 92 -8.41 9.95 -2.02
N ASP A 93 -8.03 11.19 -2.29
CA ASP A 93 -8.87 12.38 -2.14
C ASP A 93 -9.26 12.68 -0.69
N VAL A 94 -8.43 12.22 0.26
CA VAL A 94 -8.54 12.64 1.65
C VAL A 94 -8.26 14.13 1.72
N LEU A 95 -9.12 14.87 2.41
CA LEU A 95 -8.98 16.30 2.58
C LEU A 95 -8.14 16.57 3.83
N ILE A 96 -6.99 17.22 3.65
CA ILE A 96 -6.14 17.69 4.74
C ILE A 96 -6.01 19.21 4.68
N TRP A 97 -5.87 19.83 5.85
CA TRP A 97 -5.60 21.25 5.95
C TRP A 97 -4.09 21.50 5.81
N ASP A 98 -3.69 22.22 4.76
CA ASP A 98 -2.32 22.68 4.58
C ASP A 98 -2.13 24.00 5.33
N GLU A 99 -1.51 23.93 6.51
CA GLU A 99 -1.22 25.10 7.35
C GLU A 99 -0.35 26.15 6.67
N LYS A 100 0.56 25.74 5.78
CA LYS A 100 1.47 26.67 5.09
C LYS A 100 0.75 27.46 4.01
N ARG A 101 -0.14 26.79 3.28
CA ARG A 101 -0.90 27.40 2.18
C ARG A 101 -2.28 27.92 2.61
N LYS A 102 -2.68 27.68 3.85
CA LYS A 102 -3.98 28.06 4.43
C LYS A 102 -5.15 27.61 3.56
N LYS A 103 -5.10 26.35 3.11
CA LYS A 103 -6.15 25.76 2.27
C LYS A 103 -6.27 24.26 2.48
N THR A 104 -7.44 23.74 2.17
CA THR A 104 -7.67 22.29 2.10
C THR A 104 -7.10 21.72 0.80
N GLU A 105 -6.30 20.67 0.90
CA GLU A 105 -5.77 19.94 -0.26
C GLU A 105 -6.22 18.48 -0.23
N ALA A 106 -6.52 17.93 -1.41
CA ALA A 106 -6.84 16.51 -1.60
C ALA A 106 -5.56 15.70 -1.78
N VAL A 107 -5.37 14.65 -0.96
CA VAL A 107 -4.15 13.85 -0.89
C VAL A 107 -4.41 12.36 -1.05
N TYR A 108 -3.33 11.63 -1.31
CA TYR A 108 -3.25 10.20 -1.05
C TYR A 108 -2.71 10.01 0.37
N GLN A 109 -3.38 9.21 1.19
CA GLN A 109 -3.00 8.99 2.58
C GLN A 109 -2.89 7.50 2.89
N ILE A 110 -1.86 7.10 3.64
CA ILE A 110 -1.81 5.75 4.20
C ILE A 110 -2.93 5.59 5.25
N LYS A 111 -3.71 4.53 5.12
CA LYS A 111 -4.82 4.22 6.03
C LYS A 111 -4.48 3.04 6.93
N LEU A 112 -4.49 3.27 8.24
CA LEU A 112 -4.46 2.19 9.22
C LEU A 112 -5.82 1.49 9.23
N GLN A 113 -5.79 0.17 9.29
CA GLN A 113 -6.99 -0.66 9.27
C GLN A 113 -7.55 -0.82 10.68
N GLY A 114 -8.87 -0.76 10.83
CA GLY A 114 -9.55 -1.14 12.07
C GLY A 114 -9.51 -2.65 12.25
N VAL A 115 -8.54 -3.15 13.02
CA VAL A 115 -8.32 -4.59 13.22
C VAL A 115 -8.74 -4.96 14.64
N PRO A 116 -9.71 -5.88 14.84
CA PRO A 116 -10.09 -6.33 16.18
C PRO A 116 -8.93 -7.10 16.83
N GLU A 117 -8.81 -7.04 18.16
CA GLU A 117 -7.73 -7.73 18.89
C GLU A 117 -7.81 -9.25 18.73
N ARG A 118 -9.02 -9.80 18.74
CA ARG A 118 -9.24 -11.24 18.57
C ARG A 118 -9.38 -11.60 17.10
N PRO A 119 -8.64 -12.62 16.61
CA PRO A 119 -8.77 -13.08 15.24
C PRO A 119 -10.11 -13.78 15.01
N PRO A 120 -10.71 -13.65 13.81
CA PRO A 120 -11.82 -14.50 13.40
C PRO A 120 -11.43 -15.98 13.41
N GLN A 121 -12.41 -16.88 13.63
CA GLN A 121 -12.16 -18.32 13.78
C GLN A 121 -11.52 -18.98 12.56
N GLY A 122 -11.79 -18.49 11.34
CA GLY A 122 -11.20 -19.07 10.14
C GLY A 122 -11.67 -18.43 8.83
N GLY A 123 -11.30 -19.08 7.73
CA GLY A 123 -11.70 -18.69 6.37
C GLY A 123 -11.17 -17.34 5.91
N PHE A 124 -11.90 -16.72 4.98
CA PHE A 124 -11.52 -15.43 4.40
C PHE A 124 -11.37 -14.32 5.44
N ALA A 125 -12.25 -14.28 6.44
CA ALA A 125 -12.22 -13.26 7.49
C ALA A 125 -10.89 -13.29 8.27
N LYS A 126 -10.39 -14.48 8.62
CA LYS A 126 -9.07 -14.63 9.27
C LYS A 126 -7.93 -14.15 8.37
N GLN A 127 -8.02 -14.40 7.06
CA GLN A 127 -7.01 -13.96 6.10
C GLN A 127 -6.99 -12.45 5.88
N ALA A 128 -8.17 -11.82 5.79
CA ALA A 128 -8.30 -10.38 5.72
C ALA A 128 -7.79 -9.71 7.01
N TRP A 129 -8.15 -10.28 8.17
CA TRP A 129 -7.66 -9.84 9.47
C TRP A 129 -6.13 -9.88 9.56
N LEU A 130 -5.53 -11.00 9.13
CA LEU A 130 -4.09 -11.17 9.06
C LEU A 130 -3.45 -10.09 8.19
N LEU A 131 -3.94 -9.91 6.97
CA LEU A 131 -3.39 -8.93 6.03
C LEU A 131 -3.48 -7.49 6.56
N ALA A 132 -4.63 -7.12 7.14
CA ALA A 132 -4.84 -5.80 7.74
C ALA A 132 -3.94 -5.56 8.96
N ARG A 133 -3.73 -6.59 9.78
CA ARG A 133 -2.79 -6.54 10.90
C ARG A 133 -1.35 -6.36 10.42
N GLY A 134 -0.91 -7.17 9.46
CA GLY A 134 0.43 -7.07 8.87
C GLY A 134 0.67 -5.72 8.18
N TRP A 135 -0.36 -5.14 7.56
CA TRP A 135 -0.29 -3.77 7.05
C TRP A 135 -0.05 -2.74 8.15
N ASN A 136 -0.83 -2.80 9.23
CA ASN A 136 -0.68 -1.89 10.36
C ASN A 136 0.71 -2.03 11.01
N GLU A 137 1.23 -3.25 11.15
CA GLU A 137 2.57 -3.51 11.68
C GLU A 137 3.67 -2.97 10.74
N TYR A 138 3.48 -3.05 9.43
CA TYR A 138 4.42 -2.51 8.44
C TYR A 138 4.45 -0.97 8.40
N VAL A 139 3.28 -0.34 8.57
CA VAL A 139 3.13 1.12 8.51
C VAL A 139 3.53 1.82 9.79
N LYS A 140 3.28 1.22 10.97
CA LYS A 140 3.74 1.75 12.25
C LYS A 140 5.28 1.83 12.31
#